data_AF-A0A399YF16-F1
#
_entry.id   AF-A0A399YF16-F1
#
_cell.length_a   1.000
_cell.length_b   1.000
_cell.length_c   1.000
_cell.angle_alpha   90.00
_cell.angle_beta   90.00
_cell.angle_gamma   90.00
#
_symmetry.space_group_name_H-M   'P 1'
#
loop_
_entity.id
_entity.type
_entity.pdbx_description
1 polymer ?
#
loop_
_entity_poly.entity_id
_entity_poly.type
_entity_poly.pdbx_seq_one_letter_code
_entity_poly.pdbx_strand_id
1 'polypeptide(L)' 'MSARIDHAVTSGTFSLDGGTWEVDNNVWVVGDDDECVVID' A
#
# COMPACT_ATOMS: atom_id res chain seq x y z
N MET A 1 -3.92 -23.06 5.04
CA MET A 1 -4.24 -22.02 4.03
C MET A 1 -2.92 -21.39 3.60
N SER A 2 -2.79 -21.00 2.32
CA SER A 2 -1.63 -20.25 1.85
C SER A 2 -2.04 -18.80 1.72
N ALA A 3 -1.26 -17.87 2.27
CA ALA A 3 -1.47 -16.46 2.03
C ALA A 3 -1.29 -16.15 0.53
N ARG A 4 -2.14 -15.25 0.02
CA ARG A 4 -2.02 -14.60 -1.29
C ARG A 4 -1.38 -13.24 -1.09
N ILE A 5 -0.72 -12.73 -2.14
CA ILE A 5 -0.08 -11.42 -2.15
C ILE A 5 -0.62 -10.68 -3.37
N ASP A 6 -1.35 -9.60 -3.10
CA ASP A 6 -1.82 -8.68 -4.13
C ASP A 6 -1.05 -7.37 -4.03
N HIS A 7 -0.77 -6.74 -5.18
CA HIS A 7 0.00 -5.50 -5.29
C HIS A 7 -0.79 -4.47 -6.10
N ALA A 8 -0.78 -3.23 -5.64
CA ALA A 8 -1.29 -2.09 -6.36
C ALA A 8 -0.32 -0.91 -6.24
N VAL A 9 -0.30 -0.07 -7.26
CA VAL A 9 0.34 1.25 -7.20
C VAL A 9 -0.76 2.28 -7.03
N THR A 10 -0.63 3.15 -6.03
CA THR A 10 -1.55 4.26 -5.79
C THR A 10 -0.79 5.57 -5.89
N SER A 11 -1.40 6.58 -6.50
CA SER A 11 -0.80 7.92 -6.59
C SER A 11 -1.43 8.83 -5.55
N GLY A 12 -0.61 9.68 -4.92
CA GLY A 12 -1.06 10.63 -3.91
C GLY A 12 -0.01 11.70 -3.61
N THR A 13 -0.31 12.54 -2.62
CA THR A 13 0.60 13.62 -2.20
C THR A 13 1.21 13.32 -0.84
N PHE A 14 2.54 13.39 -0.74
CA PHE A 14 3.26 13.32 0.53
C PHE A 14 3.72 14.72 0.93
N SER A 15 3.44 15.13 2.17
CA SER A 15 3.88 16.43 2.70
C SER A 15 4.84 16.24 3.87
N LEU A 16 6.04 16.82 3.76
CA LEU A 16 7.09 16.76 4.77
C LEU A 16 7.90 18.06 4.74
N ASP A 17 8.23 18.60 5.91
CA ASP A 17 9.06 19.82 6.05
C ASP A 17 8.59 21.01 5.19
N GLY A 18 7.27 21.17 5.03
CA GLY A 18 6.65 22.27 4.30
C GLY A 18 6.65 22.13 2.77
N GLY A 19 7.21 21.04 2.22
CA GLY A 19 7.05 20.66 0.82
C GLY A 19 5.89 19.67 0.63
N THR A 20 5.37 19.59 -0.60
CA THR A 20 4.39 18.59 -1.01
C THR A 20 4.80 18.03 -2.37
N TRP A 21 4.80 16.71 -2.49
CA TRP A 21 5.25 16.00 -3.70
C TRP A 21 4.21 14.98 -4.11
N GLU A 22 4.00 14.87 -5.42
CA GLU A 22 3.31 13.73 -6.02
C GLU A 22 4.19 12.48 -5.86
N VAL A 23 3.63 11.42 -5.30
CA VAL A 23 4.30 10.15 -5.07
C VAL A 23 3.42 9.00 -5.58
N ASP A 24 4.08 7.95 -6.03
CA ASP A 24 3.47 6.65 -6.23
C ASP A 24 3.86 5.75 -5.05
N ASN A 25 2.87 5.27 -4.32
CA ASN A 25 3.04 4.31 -3.22
C ASN A 25 2.75 2.91 -3.71
N ASN A 26 3.56 1.96 -3.23
CA ASN A 26 3.34 0.56 -3.48
C ASN A 26 2.56 -0.02 -2.31
N VAL A 27 1.37 -0.52 -2.59
CA VAL A 27 0.48 -1.11 -1.58
C VAL A 27 0.42 -2.61 -1.77
N TRP A 28 0.53 -3.35 -0.68
CA TRP A 28 0.36 -4.80 -0.68
C TRP A 28 -0.74 -5.23 0.27
N VAL A 29 -1.53 -6.20 -0.17
CA VAL A 29 -2.48 -6.94 0.67
C VAL A 29 -1.99 -8.38 0.78
N VAL A 30 -1.73 -8.82 2.01
CA VAL A 30 -1.19 -10.15 2.29
C VAL A 30 -2.13 -10.87 3.25
N GLY A 31 -2.73 -11.97 2.79
CA GLY A 31 -3.71 -12.71 3.60
C GLY A 31 -4.46 -13.78 2.82
N ASP A 32 -5.52 -14.31 3.41
CA ASP A 32 -6.41 -15.28 2.79
C ASP A 32 -7.86 -14.77 2.75
N ASP A 33 -8.84 -15.68 2.77
CA ASP A 33 -10.26 -15.33 2.68
C ASP A 33 -10.83 -14.84 4.03
N ASP A 34 -10.14 -15.09 5.15
CA ASP A 34 -10.63 -14.78 6.49
C ASP A 34 -9.97 -13.50 7.07
N GLU A 35 -8.67 -13.30 6.83
CA GLU A 35 -7.94 -12.12 7.31
C GLU A 35 -6.77 -11.69 6.40
N CYS A 36 -6.38 -10.41 6.49
CA CYS A 36 -5.22 -9.88 5.79
C CYS A 36 -4.56 -8.70 6.52
N VAL A 37 -3.31 -8.42 6.16
CA VAL A 37 -2.55 -7.24 6.54
C VAL A 37 -2.33 -6.37 5.31
N VAL A 38 -2.48 -5.05 5.49
CA VAL A 38 -2.20 -4.05 4.46
C VAL A 38 -0.87 -3.38 4.77
N ILE A 39 -0.01 -3.28 3.76
CA ILE A 39 1.27 -2.57 3.80
C ILE A 39 1.18 -1.44 2.77
N ASP A 40 1.43 -0.20 3.20
CA ASP A 40 1.43 1.02 2.40
C ASP A 40 2.82 1.68 2.49
#